data_AF-A0A848X070-F1
#
_entry.id   AF-A0A848X070-F1
#
_cell.length_a   1.000
_cell.length_b   1.000
_cell.length_c   1.000
_cell.angle_alpha   90.00
_cell.angle_beta   90.00
_cell.angle_gamma   90.00
#
_symmetry.space_group_name_H-M   'P 1'
#
loop_
_entity.id
_entity.type
_entity.pdbx_description
1 polymer ?
#
loop_
_entity_poly.entity_id
_entity_poly.type
_entity_poly.pdbx_seq_one_letter_code
_entity_poly.pdbx_strand_id
1 'polypeptide(L)'
;ALLPLWGESLKNGNWLLIIPVFISFIVFVTSMFAETNRLPFDLPECETELVAGYHTEYSSMKFALFFLGEYAAMIIGSGLAVTLFLGGWSLPFGWLTPEAGAEVPLLHGLIHIAVFLGKVILFILFFIVVRWTLPRFRYDQLMRLGWVFFFEIALANIILTALLLMWIGPSTAN
;
A
#
# COMPACT_ATOMS: atom_id res chain seq x y z
N ALA A 1 2.14 -18.00 -5.10
CA ALA A 1 3.07 -17.26 -4.23
C ALA A 1 2.79 -15.78 -4.41
N LEU A 2 2.57 -15.02 -3.31
CA LEU A 2 2.54 -13.56 -3.41
C LEU A 2 3.89 -13.14 -3.99
N LEU A 3 3.88 -12.46 -5.14
CA LEU A 3 5.08 -12.01 -5.82
C LEU A 3 5.38 -10.60 -5.33
N PRO A 4 6.29 -10.42 -4.35
CA PRO A 4 6.73 -9.08 -4.00
C PRO A 4 7.39 -8.43 -5.21
N LEU A 5 7.28 -7.10 -5.33
CA LEU A 5 7.99 -6.31 -6.36
C LEU A 5 9.51 -6.57 -6.34
N TRP A 6 10.02 -7.03 -5.20
CA TRP A 6 11.43 -7.34 -4.96
C TRP A 6 11.57 -8.67 -4.23
N GLY A 7 12.37 -9.59 -4.79
CA GLY A 7 12.69 -10.88 -4.16
C GLY A 7 13.19 -11.93 -5.15
N GLU A 8 13.59 -13.08 -4.62
CA GLU A 8 14.11 -14.25 -5.36
C GLU A 8 13.18 -14.77 -6.47
N SER A 9 11.91 -14.37 -6.45
CA SER A 9 10.92 -14.81 -7.42
C SER A 9 11.10 -14.26 -8.85
N LEU A 10 12.03 -13.31 -9.06
CA LEU A 10 12.32 -12.72 -10.37
C LEU A 10 13.26 -13.56 -11.26
N LYS A 11 13.84 -14.65 -10.74
CA LYS A 11 14.92 -15.40 -11.43
C LYS A 11 14.48 -16.18 -12.69
N ASN A 12 13.23 -16.67 -12.78
CA ASN A 12 12.83 -17.64 -13.82
C ASN A 12 11.57 -17.20 -14.61
N GLY A 13 11.62 -16.10 -15.36
CA GLY A 13 10.55 -15.70 -16.31
C GLY A 13 9.37 -14.91 -15.71
N ASN A 14 9.30 -14.78 -14.38
CA ASN A 14 8.30 -13.97 -13.67
C ASN A 14 8.50 -12.45 -13.77
N TRP A 15 9.49 -11.97 -14.54
CA TRP A 15 9.69 -10.53 -14.77
C TRP A 15 8.44 -9.87 -15.37
N LEU A 16 7.71 -10.57 -16.25
CA LEU A 16 6.48 -10.03 -16.85
C LEU A 16 5.40 -9.73 -15.81
N LEU A 17 5.43 -10.40 -14.65
CA LEU A 17 4.48 -10.18 -13.55
C LEU A 17 4.80 -8.92 -12.73
N ILE A 18 5.96 -8.27 -12.93
CA ILE A 18 6.23 -6.96 -12.32
C ILE A 18 5.26 -5.90 -12.85
N ILE A 19 4.91 -5.95 -14.14
CA ILE A 19 4.02 -4.96 -14.78
C ILE A 19 2.63 -4.95 -14.11
N PRO A 20 1.91 -6.08 -14.00
CA PRO A 20 0.61 -6.09 -13.33
C PRO A 20 0.72 -5.83 -11.82
N VAL A 21 1.78 -6.26 -11.15
CA VAL A 21 1.98 -5.98 -9.73
C VAL A 21 2.21 -4.47 -9.49
N PHE A 22 2.93 -3.79 -10.38
CA PHE A 22 3.15 -2.35 -10.31
C PHE A 22 1.86 -1.56 -10.56
N ILE A 23 1.02 -1.99 -11.50
CA ILE A 23 -0.30 -1.41 -11.72
C ILE A 23 -1.17 -1.58 -10.47
N SER A 24 -1.23 -2.79 -9.91
CA SER A 24 -1.94 -3.07 -8.65
C SER A 24 -1.40 -2.24 -7.49
N PHE A 25 -0.08 -2.01 -7.44
CA PHE A 25 0.53 -1.17 -6.42
C PHE A 25 0.02 0.27 -6.52
N ILE A 26 0.03 0.87 -7.71
CA ILE A 26 -0.48 2.24 -7.91
C ILE A 26 -1.95 2.33 -7.48
N VAL A 27 -2.80 1.40 -7.94
CA VAL A 27 -4.23 1.38 -7.59
C VAL A 27 -4.41 1.24 -6.07
N PHE A 28 -3.64 0.37 -5.42
CA PHE A 28 -3.69 0.17 -3.98
C PHE A 28 -3.25 1.42 -3.21
N VAL A 29 -2.12 2.02 -3.60
CA VAL A 29 -1.62 3.25 -2.97
C VAL A 29 -2.65 4.37 -3.10
N THR A 30 -3.22 4.60 -4.28
CA THR A 30 -4.23 5.65 -4.45
C THR A 30 -5.52 5.36 -3.68
N SER A 31 -5.95 4.10 -3.61
CA SER A 31 -7.12 3.71 -2.81
C SER A 31 -6.88 3.93 -1.31
N MET A 32 -5.67 3.69 -0.82
CA MET A 32 -5.33 3.97 0.58
C MET A 32 -5.32 5.47 0.90
N PHE A 33 -4.87 6.31 -0.01
CA PHE A 33 -4.99 7.77 0.13
C PHE A 33 -6.46 8.22 0.19
N ALA A 34 -7.37 7.55 -0.53
CA ALA A 34 -8.80 7.85 -0.46
C ALA A 34 -9.41 7.42 0.88
N GLU A 35 -9.06 6.24 1.40
CA GLU A 35 -9.59 5.71 2.67
C GLU A 35 -9.12 6.51 3.89
N THR A 36 -7.88 7.04 3.87
CA THR A 36 -7.36 7.85 4.99
C THR A 36 -7.97 9.24 5.07
N ASN A 37 -8.86 9.62 4.13
CA ASN A 37 -9.68 10.83 4.18
C ASN A 37 -8.86 12.09 4.54
N ARG A 38 -7.61 12.16 4.08
CA ARG A 38 -6.67 13.25 4.35
C ARG A 38 -6.23 13.90 3.05
N LEU A 39 -5.91 15.19 3.14
CA LEU A 39 -5.25 15.98 2.08
C LEU A 39 -4.24 15.10 1.31
N PRO A 40 -4.47 14.78 0.02
CA PRO A 40 -5.28 15.50 -0.98
C PRO A 40 -6.74 15.05 -1.18
N PHE A 41 -7.17 13.95 -0.54
CA PHE A 41 -8.52 13.37 -0.65
C PHE A 41 -9.28 13.50 0.67
N ASP A 42 -9.62 14.73 1.02
CA ASP A 42 -10.27 15.07 2.29
C ASP A 42 -11.79 15.21 2.11
N LEU A 43 -12.45 14.06 1.95
CA LEU A 43 -13.88 13.89 1.62
C LEU A 43 -14.85 14.23 2.77
N PRO A 44 -14.57 13.88 4.04
CA PRO A 44 -15.52 14.08 5.15
C PRO A 44 -15.53 15.52 5.68
N GLU A 45 -14.51 16.32 5.38
CA GLU A 45 -14.41 17.73 5.81
C GLU A 45 -14.83 18.71 4.69
N CYS A 46 -15.40 18.22 3.57
CA CYS A 46 -15.72 19.06 2.41
C CYS A 46 -16.98 18.65 1.63
N GLU A 47 -18.12 18.82 2.28
CA GLU A 47 -19.28 19.42 1.62
C GLU A 47 -19.17 20.94 1.77
N THR A 48 -19.51 21.70 0.73
CA THR A 48 -19.10 23.09 0.51
C THR A 48 -19.62 24.13 1.52
N GLU A 49 -20.40 23.79 2.56
CA GLU A 49 -21.06 24.76 3.44
C GLU A 49 -21.27 24.21 4.87
N LEU A 50 -20.95 25.04 5.88
CA LEU A 50 -21.44 25.05 7.27
C LEU A 50 -21.06 23.89 8.24
N VAL A 51 -20.22 24.29 9.22
CA VAL A 51 -19.93 23.64 10.51
C VAL A 51 -18.96 22.45 10.40
N ALA A 52 -17.89 22.48 11.21
CA ALA A 52 -16.81 21.51 11.19
C ALA A 52 -17.25 20.13 11.74
N GLY A 53 -18.08 19.42 10.97
CA GLY A 53 -18.51 18.03 11.14
C GLY A 53 -18.52 17.50 12.57
N TYR A 54 -17.85 16.37 12.77
CA TYR A 54 -17.69 15.74 14.08
C TYR A 54 -16.70 16.50 14.99
N HIS A 55 -15.84 17.35 14.43
CA HIS A 55 -14.91 18.18 15.21
C HIS A 55 -15.63 19.22 16.08
N THR A 56 -16.82 19.68 15.68
CA THR A 56 -17.63 20.62 16.46
C THR A 56 -18.59 19.97 17.44
N GLU A 57 -18.99 18.73 17.19
CA GLU A 57 -19.99 18.02 18.01
C GLU A 57 -19.36 17.23 19.17
N TYR A 58 -18.09 16.82 19.04
CA TYR A 58 -17.40 16.03 20.05
C TYR A 58 -16.32 16.83 20.78
N SER A 59 -16.39 16.85 22.12
CA SER A 59 -15.38 17.48 22.98
C SER A 59 -14.39 16.48 23.59
N SER A 60 -13.15 16.93 23.78
CA SER A 60 -12.07 16.31 24.55
C SER A 60 -11.73 14.87 24.13
N MET A 61 -12.19 13.86 24.85
CA MET A 61 -11.73 12.48 24.67
C MET A 61 -12.28 11.81 23.41
N LYS A 62 -13.53 12.12 23.03
CA LYS A 62 -14.15 11.59 21.81
C LYS A 62 -13.48 12.18 20.57
N PHE A 63 -13.16 13.47 20.61
CA PHE A 63 -12.37 14.15 19.57
C PHE A 63 -11.00 13.48 19.40
N ALA A 64 -10.28 13.24 20.50
CA ALA A 64 -8.97 12.57 20.44
C ALA A 64 -9.03 11.15 19.83
N LEU A 65 -10.11 10.41 20.06
CA LEU A 65 -10.30 9.07 19.47
C LEU A 65 -10.50 9.12 17.95
N PHE A 66 -11.13 10.17 17.40
CA PHE A 66 -11.25 10.33 15.95
C PHE A 66 -9.88 10.60 15.31
N PHE A 67 -9.05 11.48 15.88
CA PHE A 67 -7.67 11.66 15.40
C PHE A 67 -6.85 10.39 15.52
N LEU A 68 -6.95 9.69 16.65
CA LEU A 68 -6.26 8.42 16.84
C LEU A 68 -6.66 7.40 15.76
N GLY A 69 -7.95 7.32 15.43
CA GLY A 69 -8.47 6.44 14.38
C GLY A 69 -7.92 6.77 12.99
N GLU A 70 -7.89 8.05 12.61
CA GLU A 70 -7.29 8.49 11.33
C GLU A 70 -5.80 8.13 11.24
N TYR A 71 -5.04 8.40 12.31
CA TYR A 71 -3.60 8.05 12.34
C TYR A 71 -3.38 6.54 12.37
N ALA A 72 -4.23 5.79 13.07
CA ALA A 72 -4.18 4.33 13.08
C ALA A 72 -4.45 3.76 11.68
N ALA A 73 -5.42 4.29 10.95
CA ALA A 73 -5.71 3.89 9.56
C ALA A 73 -4.50 4.13 8.64
N MET A 74 -3.80 5.27 8.80
CA MET A 74 -2.58 5.56 8.04
C MET A 74 -1.44 4.58 8.33
N ILE A 75 -1.24 4.21 9.61
CA ILE A 75 -0.20 3.25 10.02
C ILE A 75 -0.54 1.85 9.49
N ILE A 76 -1.80 1.42 9.64
CA ILE A 76 -2.26 0.11 9.16
C ILE A 76 -2.14 0.02 7.64
N GLY A 77 -2.58 1.05 6.92
CA GLY A 77 -2.45 1.11 5.46
C GLY A 77 -0.99 1.03 5.02
N SER A 78 -0.11 1.81 5.64
CA SER A 78 1.34 1.75 5.37
C SER A 78 1.93 0.35 5.63
N GLY A 79 1.48 -0.31 6.70
CA GLY A 79 1.83 -1.70 7.00
C GLY A 79 1.39 -2.67 5.90
N LEU A 80 0.14 -2.56 5.43
CA LEU A 80 -0.41 -3.39 4.36
C LEU A 80 0.28 -3.17 3.01
N ALA A 81 0.63 -1.93 2.65
CA ALA A 81 1.42 -1.68 1.43
C ALA A 81 2.79 -2.35 1.48
N VAL A 82 3.45 -2.27 2.64
CA VAL A 82 4.78 -2.85 2.82
C VAL A 82 4.75 -4.38 2.77
N THR A 83 3.76 -5.02 3.39
CA THR A 83 3.64 -6.48 3.37
C THR A 83 3.21 -7.03 2.02
N LEU A 84 2.25 -6.40 1.35
CA LEU A 84 1.69 -6.91 0.09
C LEU A 84 2.59 -6.69 -1.11
N PHE A 85 3.24 -5.52 -1.21
CA PHE A 85 3.99 -5.14 -2.42
C PHE A 85 5.50 -5.09 -2.23
N LEU A 86 5.99 -4.63 -1.08
CA LEU A 86 7.42 -4.41 -0.80
C LEU A 86 8.11 -5.61 -0.11
N GLY A 87 7.46 -6.77 -0.08
CA GLY A 87 8.01 -8.02 0.47
C GLY A 87 8.15 -8.05 1.99
N GLY A 88 7.45 -7.18 2.72
CA GLY A 88 7.41 -7.19 4.19
C GLY A 88 8.80 -7.21 4.81
N TRP A 89 9.12 -8.32 5.47
CA TRP A 89 10.38 -8.61 6.17
C TRP A 89 11.56 -8.99 5.27
N SER A 90 11.35 -9.34 4.00
CA SER A 90 12.47 -9.72 3.12
C SER A 90 13.25 -8.49 2.66
N LEU A 91 14.57 -8.59 2.73
CA LEU A 91 15.47 -7.60 2.14
C LEU A 91 15.51 -7.75 0.61
N PRO A 92 15.63 -6.65 -0.14
CA PRO A 92 15.77 -6.72 -1.59
C PRO A 92 17.06 -7.48 -1.95
N PHE A 93 16.98 -8.31 -3.00
CA PHE A 93 18.10 -9.07 -3.59
C PHE A 93 18.68 -10.25 -2.79
N GLY A 94 17.99 -10.78 -1.76
CA GLY A 94 18.39 -12.06 -1.15
C GLY A 94 19.67 -12.00 -0.30
N TRP A 95 20.17 -10.82 0.06
CA TRP A 95 21.39 -10.69 0.88
C TRP A 95 21.26 -11.29 2.29
N LEU A 96 20.04 -11.46 2.80
CA LEU A 96 19.76 -11.97 4.15
C LEU A 96 18.47 -12.82 4.16
N THR A 97 18.15 -13.54 3.08
CA THR A 97 17.10 -14.57 3.16
C THR A 97 17.65 -15.72 3.99
N PRO A 98 17.03 -16.08 5.14
CA PRO A 98 17.39 -17.30 5.83
C PRO A 98 17.11 -18.44 4.86
N GLU A 99 18.16 -19.13 4.42
CA GLU A 99 17.98 -20.43 3.78
C GLU A 99 17.20 -21.30 4.77
N ALA A 100 16.12 -21.92 4.28
CA ALA A 100 15.18 -22.65 5.10
C ALA A 100 15.93 -23.68 5.98
N GLY A 101 16.05 -23.39 7.28
CA GLY A 101 16.64 -24.30 8.26
C GLY A 101 17.91 -23.82 8.98
N ALA A 102 18.47 -22.64 8.67
CA ALA A 102 19.57 -22.09 9.47
C ALA A 102 19.04 -21.46 10.77
N GLU A 103 19.66 -21.78 11.91
CA GLU A 103 19.43 -21.07 13.18
C GLU A 103 19.62 -19.57 12.94
N VAL A 104 18.53 -18.81 12.86
CA VAL A 104 18.61 -17.36 12.73
C VAL A 104 19.18 -16.81 14.04
N PRO A 105 20.37 -16.19 14.03
CA PRO A 105 20.85 -15.47 15.20
C PRO A 105 19.80 -14.42 15.56
N LEU A 106 19.56 -14.17 16.86
CA LEU A 106 18.65 -13.11 17.35
C LEU A 106 18.82 -11.79 16.59
N LEU A 107 20.08 -11.49 16.23
CA LEU A 107 20.51 -10.32 15.48
C LEU A 107 19.89 -10.25 14.07
N HIS A 108 19.77 -11.38 13.38
CA HIS A 108 19.15 -11.47 12.04
C HIS A 108 17.63 -11.21 12.10
N GLY A 109 16.95 -11.76 13.11
CA GLY A 109 15.54 -11.47 13.38
C GLY A 109 15.29 -9.98 13.69
N LEU A 110 16.16 -9.37 14.50
CA LEU A 110 16.10 -7.94 14.79
C LEU A 110 16.32 -7.09 13.54
N ILE A 111 17.23 -7.47 12.64
CA ILE A 111 17.45 -6.78 11.36
C ILE A 111 16.19 -6.84 10.48
N HIS A 112 15.53 -7.98 10.37
CA HIS A 112 14.29 -8.09 9.59
C HIS A 112 13.16 -7.22 10.14
N ILE A 113 13.00 -7.18 11.46
CA ILE A 113 12.02 -6.32 12.13
C ILE A 113 12.36 -4.84 11.91
N ALA A 114 13.63 -4.46 12.06
CA ALA A 114 14.08 -3.09 11.83
C ALA A 114 13.88 -2.65 10.38
N VAL A 115 14.12 -3.53 9.41
CA VAL A 115 13.87 -3.26 7.98
C VAL A 115 12.39 -3.10 7.70
N PHE A 116 11.53 -3.95 8.29
CA PHE A 116 10.09 -3.82 8.15
C PHE A 116 9.60 -2.48 8.71
N LEU A 117 9.99 -2.13 9.94
CA LEU A 117 9.65 -0.84 10.55
C LEU A 117 10.20 0.34 9.74
N GLY A 118 11.44 0.23 9.24
CA GLY A 118 12.05 1.25 8.39
C GLY A 118 11.27 1.48 7.09
N LYS A 119 10.80 0.41 6.44
CA LYS A 119 9.93 0.51 5.25
C LYS A 119 8.58 1.16 5.58
N VAL A 120 7.96 0.81 6.71
CA VAL A 120 6.71 1.44 7.15
C VAL A 120 6.90 2.93 7.41
N ILE A 121 7.98 3.32 8.09
CA ILE A 121 8.33 4.73 8.34
C ILE A 121 8.55 5.46 7.02
N LEU A 122 9.29 4.87 6.07
CA LEU A 122 9.48 5.45 4.74
C LEU A 122 8.13 5.68 4.04
N PHE A 123 7.22 4.71 4.12
CA PHE A 123 5.90 4.83 3.52
C PHE A 123 5.05 5.94 4.18
N ILE A 124 5.12 6.08 5.50
CA ILE A 124 4.51 7.21 6.23
C ILE A 124 5.13 8.55 5.80
N LEU A 125 6.45 8.62 5.65
CA LEU A 125 7.11 9.81 5.13
C LEU A 125 6.66 10.13 3.69
N PHE A 126 6.46 9.12 2.86
CA PHE A 126 5.88 9.28 1.52
C PHE A 126 4.46 9.87 1.59
N PHE A 127 3.60 9.40 2.50
CA PHE A 127 2.29 10.02 2.75
C PHE A 127 2.39 11.50 3.13
N ILE A 128 3.36 11.86 3.99
CA ILE A 128 3.58 13.25 4.42
C ILE A 128 4.06 14.11 3.25
N VAL A 129 4.96 13.60 2.39
CA VAL A 129 5.43 14.32 1.21
C VAL A 129 4.29 14.54 0.21
N VAL A 130 3.48 13.53 -0.06
CA VAL A 130 2.33 13.65 -0.96
C VAL A 130 1.33 14.70 -0.48
N ARG A 131 1.13 14.80 0.84
CA ARG A 131 0.31 15.86 1.45
C ARG A 131 0.83 17.26 1.14
N TRP A 132 2.15 17.44 1.01
CA TRP A 132 2.75 18.75 0.73
C TRP A 132 2.84 19.07 -0.76
N THR A 133 2.80 18.07 -1.64
CA THR A 133 3.01 18.26 -3.09
C THR A 133 1.74 18.36 -3.90
N LEU A 134 0.64 17.72 -3.48
CA LEU A 134 -0.58 17.67 -4.29
C LEU A 134 -1.61 18.73 -3.88
N PRO A 135 -2.17 19.49 -4.85
CA PRO A 135 -3.31 20.36 -4.59
C PRO A 135 -4.56 19.53 -4.30
N ARG A 136 -5.50 20.14 -3.56
CA ARG A 136 -6.76 19.52 -3.16
C ARG A 136 -7.61 19.14 -4.39
N PHE A 137 -8.13 17.91 -4.43
CA PHE A 137 -9.05 17.45 -5.48
C PHE A 137 -10.52 17.66 -5.07
N ARG A 138 -11.38 17.95 -6.05
CA ARG A 138 -12.83 18.01 -5.85
C ARG A 138 -13.42 16.59 -5.76
N TYR A 139 -14.44 16.40 -4.92
CA TYR A 139 -15.17 15.13 -4.74
C TYR A 139 -15.53 14.46 -6.08
N ASP A 140 -16.13 15.22 -6.99
CA ASP A 140 -16.59 14.71 -8.29
C ASP A 140 -15.44 14.14 -9.16
N GLN A 141 -14.24 14.71 -9.04
CA GLN A 141 -13.06 14.25 -9.77
C GLN A 141 -12.50 12.97 -9.14
N LEU A 142 -12.53 12.87 -7.81
CA LEU A 142 -12.15 11.66 -7.09
C LEU A 142 -13.08 10.51 -7.43
N MET A 143 -14.39 10.74 -7.40
CA MET A 143 -15.36 9.70 -7.74
C MET A 143 -15.22 9.23 -9.18
N ARG A 144 -14.99 10.15 -10.13
CA ARG A 144 -14.72 9.77 -11.52
C ARG A 144 -13.42 8.97 -11.67
N LEU A 145 -12.36 9.32 -10.94
CA LEU A 145 -11.10 8.57 -10.93
C LEU A 145 -11.28 7.17 -10.33
N GLY A 146 -11.98 7.04 -9.20
CA GLY A 146 -12.27 5.76 -8.57
C GLY A 146 -13.12 4.84 -9.44
N TRP A 147 -14.24 5.36 -9.94
CA TRP A 147 -15.26 4.55 -10.58
C TRP A 147 -14.99 4.26 -12.05
N VAL A 148 -14.42 5.22 -12.80
CA VAL A 148 -14.15 5.04 -14.23
C VAL A 148 -12.73 4.53 -14.46
N PHE A 149 -11.74 5.02 -13.72
CA PHE A 149 -10.34 4.68 -13.99
C PHE A 149 -9.86 3.48 -13.17
N PHE A 150 -9.98 3.52 -11.83
CA PHE A 150 -9.44 2.47 -10.99
C PHE A 150 -10.19 1.15 -11.09
N PHE A 151 -11.50 1.18 -11.20
CA PHE A 151 -12.30 -0.04 -11.38
C PHE A 151 -11.95 -0.77 -12.69
N GLU A 152 -11.91 -0.04 -13.80
CA GLU A 152 -11.60 -0.61 -15.12
C GLU A 152 -10.17 -1.14 -15.20
N ILE A 153 -9.20 -0.39 -14.67
CA ILE A 153 -7.79 -0.83 -14.63
C ILE A 153 -7.60 -2.04 -13.73
N ALA A 154 -8.23 -2.07 -12.55
CA ALA A 154 -8.12 -3.21 -11.66
C ALA A 154 -8.67 -4.48 -12.32
N LEU A 155 -9.82 -4.39 -13.00
CA LEU A 155 -10.43 -5.51 -13.68
C LEU A 155 -9.59 -5.98 -14.88
N ALA A 156 -9.11 -5.05 -15.69
CA ALA A 156 -8.20 -5.35 -16.80
C ALA A 156 -6.89 -5.99 -16.29
N ASN A 157 -6.36 -5.52 -15.17
CA ASN A 157 -5.12 -6.03 -14.60
C ASN A 157 -5.25 -7.45 -14.04
N ILE A 158 -6.41 -7.80 -13.45
CA ILE A 158 -6.69 -9.17 -13.01
C ILE A 158 -6.72 -10.12 -14.21
N ILE A 159 -7.39 -9.74 -15.30
CA ILE A 159 -7.44 -10.53 -16.53
C ILE A 159 -6.04 -10.68 -17.14
N LEU A 160 -5.28 -9.58 -17.22
CA LEU A 160 -3.90 -9.58 -17.71
C LEU A 160 -3.01 -10.51 -16.88
N THR A 161 -3.12 -10.45 -15.56
CA THR A 161 -2.38 -11.33 -14.65
C THR A 161 -2.74 -12.79 -14.88
N ALA A 162 -4.02 -13.11 -15.06
CA ALA A 162 -4.48 -14.47 -15.36
C ALA A 162 -3.93 -14.98 -16.70
N LEU A 163 -3.93 -14.15 -17.75
CA LEU A 163 -3.38 -14.51 -19.06
C LEU A 163 -1.85 -14.69 -19.01
N LEU A 164 -1.13 -13.82 -18.30
CA LEU A 164 0.31 -13.94 -18.14
C LEU A 164 0.70 -15.19 -17.35
N LEU A 165 -0.04 -15.52 -16.29
CA LEU A 165 0.16 -16.77 -15.54
C LEU A 165 -0.11 -18.00 -16.41
N MET A 166 -1.15 -17.97 -17.25
CA MET A 166 -1.45 -19.04 -18.20
C MET A 166 -0.32 -19.19 -19.23
N TRP A 167 0.25 -18.09 -19.72
CA TRP A 167 1.30 -18.10 -20.73
C TRP A 167 2.67 -18.55 -20.19
N ILE A 168 3.02 -18.13 -18.97
CA ILE A 168 4.27 -18.53 -18.31
C ILE A 168 4.25 -20.03 -17.94
N GLY A 169 3.06 -20.64 -17.82
CA GLY A 169 2.90 -22.03 -17.39
C GLY A 169 3.36 -22.23 -15.94
N PRO A 170 3.05 -23.38 -15.31
CA PRO A 170 3.46 -23.65 -13.94
C PRO A 170 4.96 -23.99 -13.89
N SER A 171 5.83 -23.00 -14.02
CA SER A 171 7.27 -23.19 -13.77
C SER A 171 7.57 -23.11 -12.27
N THR A 172 7.04 -24.06 -11.49
CA THR A 172 7.59 -24.57 -10.22
C THR A 172 6.69 -25.71 -9.71
N ALA A 173 6.75 -26.87 -10.36
CA ALA A 173 6.64 -28.14 -9.65
C ALA A 173 8.08 -28.59 -9.40
N ASN A 174 8.66 -28.11 -8.30
CA ASN A 174 9.80 -28.64 -7.55
C ASN A 174 10.06 -27.72 -6.36
#